data_AF-J6EPK0-F1
#
_entry.id   AF-J6EPK0-F1
#
_cell.length_a   1.000
_cell.length_b   1.000
_cell.length_c   1.000
_cell.angle_alpha   90.00
_cell.angle_beta   90.00
_cell.angle_gamma   90.00
#
_symmetry.space_group_name_H-M   'P 1'
#
loop_
_entity.id
_entity.type
_entity.pdbx_description
1 polymer ?
#
loop_
_entity_poly.entity_id
_entity_poly.type
_entity_poly.pdbx_seq_one_letter_code
_entity_poly.pdbx_strand_id
1 'polypeptide(L)'
;MCQDPVTLVSKDNKEYEVSRSAAMVSPTLKAMIEGSFEENKGRIELKQFDSHILEKVVEYLNYNFKYGGTNVEEDDEEDEIPEFDIPTEMSLELLLAADYLSI
;
A
#
# COMPACT_ATOMS: atom_id res chain seq x y z
N MET A 1 -14.80 -15.00 4.35
CA MET A 1 -14.03 -14.57 5.53
C MET A 1 -13.75 -13.08 5.34
N CYS A 2 -14.47 -12.21 6.06
CA CYS A 2 -14.22 -10.76 6.00
C CYS A 2 -12.89 -10.52 6.70
N GLN A 3 -11.82 -10.27 5.96
CA GLN A 3 -10.56 -9.85 6.56
C GLN A 3 -10.69 -8.37 6.90
N ASP A 4 -10.51 -8.01 8.17
CA ASP A 4 -10.57 -6.61 8.61
C ASP A 4 -9.55 -5.74 7.83
N PRO A 5 -9.94 -4.53 7.40
CA PRO A 5 -9.05 -3.63 6.69
C PRO A 5 -7.90 -3.16 7.60
N VAL A 6 -6.81 -2.74 6.97
CA VAL A 6 -5.60 -2.24 7.63
C VAL A 6 -5.59 -0.72 7.52
N THR A 7 -5.48 -0.05 8.66
CA THR A 7 -5.33 1.40 8.77
C THR A 7 -3.85 1.78 8.82
N LEU A 8 -3.37 2.50 7.82
CA LEU A 8 -2.04 3.11 7.82
C LEU A 8 -2.15 4.55 8.33
N VAL A 9 -1.32 4.94 9.29
CA VAL A 9 -1.36 6.26 9.93
C VAL A 9 -0.10 7.03 9.57
N SER A 10 -0.26 8.18 8.92
CA SER A 10 0.84 9.08 8.57
C SER A 10 1.41 9.84 9.78
N LYS A 11 2.50 10.56 9.54
CA LYS A 11 3.12 11.51 10.49
C LYS A 11 2.16 12.56 11.03
N ASP A 12 1.26 13.08 10.20
CA ASP A 12 0.26 14.08 10.61
C ASP A 12 -0.95 13.45 11.33
N ASN A 13 -0.91 12.16 11.65
CA ASN A 13 -2.04 11.38 12.18
C ASN A 13 -3.23 11.26 11.21
N LYS A 14 -3.03 11.46 9.90
CA LYS A 14 -4.04 11.06 8.91
C LYS A 14 -4.04 9.56 8.73
N GLU A 15 -5.23 9.01 8.65
CA GLU A 15 -5.51 7.57 8.61
C GLU A 15 -5.98 7.19 7.20
N TYR A 16 -5.37 6.15 6.65
CA TYR A 16 -5.66 5.62 5.32
C TYR A 16 -6.06 4.16 5.46
N GLU A 17 -7.27 3.83 5.04
CA GLU A 17 -7.77 2.47 5.08
C GLU A 17 -7.37 1.72 3.81
N VAL A 18 -6.77 0.54 3.98
CA VAL A 18 -6.32 -0.34 2.90
C VAL A 18 -6.90 -1.72 3.11
N SER A 19 -7.38 -2.34 2.04
CA SER A 19 -7.82 -3.74 2.11
C SER A 19 -6.66 -4.63 2.55
N ARG A 20 -6.90 -5.58 3.44
CA ARG A 20 -5.84 -6.48 3.93
C ARG A 20 -5.12 -7.21 2.80
N SER A 21 -5.85 -7.59 1.74
CA SER A 21 -5.28 -8.22 0.54
C SER A 21 -4.30 -7.30 -0.21
N ALA A 22 -4.59 -6.00 -0.31
CA ALA A 22 -3.69 -5.03 -0.90
C ALA A 22 -2.50 -4.74 0.03
N ALA A 23 -2.72 -4.66 1.35
CA ALA A 23 -1.63 -4.50 2.31
C ALA A 23 -0.66 -5.70 2.31
N MET A 24 -1.16 -6.91 2.03
CA MET A 24 -0.34 -8.12 1.91
C MET A 24 0.59 -8.15 0.70
N VAL A 25 0.42 -7.24 -0.28
CA VAL A 25 1.38 -7.03 -1.37
C VAL A 25 2.74 -6.63 -0.82
N SER A 26 2.75 -5.80 0.23
CA SER A 26 3.98 -5.41 0.92
C SER A 26 4.40 -6.52 1.90
N PRO A 27 5.60 -7.11 1.74
CA PRO A 27 6.15 -8.07 2.69
C PRO A 27 6.31 -7.46 4.09
N THR A 28 6.69 -6.18 4.16
CA THR A 28 6.84 -5.46 5.42
C THR A 28 5.50 -5.31 6.14
N LEU A 29 4.46 -4.82 5.44
CA LEU A 29 3.12 -4.69 6.03
C LEU A 29 2.58 -6.07 6.41
N LYS A 30 2.77 -7.08 5.56
CA LYS A 30 2.38 -8.46 5.86
C LYS A 30 3.02 -8.96 7.16
N ALA A 31 4.34 -8.79 7.31
CA ALA A 31 5.05 -9.17 8.53
C ALA A 31 4.58 -8.38 9.75
N MET A 32 4.23 -7.10 9.59
CA MET A 32 3.67 -6.28 10.68
C MET A 32 2.25 -6.74 11.06
N ILE A 33 1.41 -7.10 10.10
CA ILE A 33 0.04 -7.59 10.32
C ILE A 33 0.05 -8.97 10.96
N GLU A 34 0.93 -9.86 10.51
CA GLU A 34 1.06 -11.24 11.02
C GLU A 34 1.84 -11.30 12.34
N GLY A 35 2.80 -10.39 12.54
CA GLY A 35 3.68 -10.34 13.71
C GLY A 35 3.21 -9.43 14.84
N SER A 36 2.22 -8.54 14.62
CA SER A 36 1.63 -7.74 15.69
C SER A 36 0.81 -8.65 16.62
N PHE A 37 1.42 -9.00 17.75
CA PHE A 37 0.77 -9.68 18.87
C PHE A 37 -0.49 -8.91 19.29
N GLU A 38 -1.67 -9.48 18.99
CA GLU A 38 -3.06 -9.23 19.45
C GLU A 38 -3.60 -7.81 19.74
N GLU A 39 -2.77 -6.80 20.01
CA GLU A 39 -3.16 -5.45 20.42
C GLU A 39 -3.25 -4.45 19.25
N ASN A 40 -2.52 -4.66 18.15
CA ASN A 40 -2.59 -3.80 16.95
C ASN A 40 -3.31 -4.54 15.81
N LYS A 41 -4.64 -4.63 15.91
CA LYS A 41 -5.54 -5.30 14.94
C LYS A 41 -5.63 -4.55 13.60
N GLY A 42 -4.52 -4.51 12.86
CA GLY A 42 -4.49 -3.87 11.55
C GLY A 42 -4.31 -2.36 11.59
N ARG A 43 -3.73 -1.78 12.65
CA ARG A 43 -3.30 -0.37 12.65
C ARG A 43 -1.77 -0.30 12.60
N ILE A 44 -1.23 0.42 11.63
CA ILE A 44 0.21 0.57 11.41
C ILE A 44 0.54 2.07 11.36
N GLU A 45 1.40 2.51 12.26
CA GLU A 45 1.78 3.92 12.35
C GLU A 45 3.11 4.18 11.65
N LEU A 46 3.03 4.88 10.52
CA LEU A 46 4.14 5.28 9.67
C LEU A 46 4.47 6.76 9.91
N LYS A 47 4.92 7.07 11.12
CA LYS A 47 5.23 8.46 11.55
C LYS A 47 6.41 9.10 10.83
N GLN A 48 7.12 8.35 10.00
CA GLN A 48 8.24 8.83 9.18
C GLN A 48 7.78 9.41 7.84
N PHE A 49 6.58 9.09 7.37
CA PHE A 49 6.07 9.53 6.07
C PHE A 49 4.95 10.56 6.27
N ASP A 50 5.04 11.65 5.53
CA ASP A 50 3.99 12.66 5.49
C ASP A 50 2.74 12.12 4.78
N SER A 51 1.59 12.74 5.06
CA SER A 51 0.28 12.28 4.58
C SER A 51 0.23 12.05 3.06
N HIS A 52 0.78 12.99 2.29
CA HIS A 52 0.77 12.97 0.83
C HIS A 52 1.58 11.80 0.24
N ILE A 53 2.68 11.40 0.89
CA ILE A 53 3.48 10.23 0.51
C ILE A 53 2.67 8.96 0.78
N LEU A 54 2.07 8.87 1.96
CA LEU A 54 1.29 7.70 2.35
C LEU A 54 0.06 7.49 1.47
N GLU A 55 -0.58 8.58 1.04
CA GLU A 55 -1.68 8.55 0.07
C GLU A 55 -1.27 7.88 -1.24
N LYS A 56 -0.11 8.28 -1.81
CA LYS A 56 0.43 7.69 -3.03
C LYS A 56 0.85 6.23 -2.85
N VAL A 57 1.41 5.88 -1.70
CA VAL A 57 1.71 4.48 -1.34
C VAL A 57 0.43 3.63 -1.32
N VAL A 58 -0.63 4.12 -0.70
CA VAL A 58 -1.91 3.42 -0.62
C VAL A 58 -2.53 3.25 -2.01
N GLU A 59 -2.46 4.30 -2.83
CA GLU A 59 -2.86 4.25 -4.23
C GLU A 59 -2.09 3.16 -4.98
N TYR A 60 -0.76 3.11 -4.82
CA TYR A 60 0.10 2.11 -5.43
C TYR A 60 -0.19 0.68 -4.93
N LEU A 61 -0.43 0.47 -3.63
CA LEU A 61 -0.79 -0.84 -3.09
C LEU A 61 -2.08 -1.38 -3.72
N ASN A 62 -3.10 -0.52 -3.87
CA ASN A 62 -4.34 -0.89 -4.53
C ASN A 62 -4.15 -1.13 -6.03
N TYR A 63 -3.35 -0.29 -6.69
CA TYR A 63 -2.98 -0.45 -8.09
C TYR A 63 -2.25 -1.78 -8.32
N ASN A 64 -1.20 -2.07 -7.56
CA ASN A 64 -0.46 -3.32 -7.66
C ASN A 64 -1.30 -4.53 -7.26
N PHE A 65 -2.24 -4.39 -6.32
CA PHE A 65 -3.19 -5.47 -6.03
C PHE A 65 -4.13 -5.75 -7.20
N LYS A 66 -4.61 -4.69 -7.88
CA LYS A 66 -5.54 -4.82 -9.02
C LYS A 66 -4.84 -5.32 -10.29
N TYR A 67 -3.61 -4.89 -10.55
CA TYR A 67 -2.90 -5.15 -11.81
C TYR A 67 -1.68 -6.08 -11.66
N GLY A 68 -1.04 -6.14 -10.49
CA GLY A 68 0.19 -6.91 -10.26
C GLY A 68 -0.01 -8.40 -9.98
N GLY A 69 -1.24 -8.82 -9.63
CA GLY A 69 -1.62 -10.23 -9.49
C GLY A 69 -2.17 -10.86 -10.78
N THR A 70 -2.50 -10.01 -11.75
CA THR A 70 -2.94 -10.44 -13.07
C THR A 70 -1.68 -10.83 -13.83
N ASN A 71 -1.38 -12.13 -13.89
CA ASN A 71 -0.85 -12.66 -15.14
C ASN A 71 -1.91 -12.24 -16.14
N VAL A 72 -1.64 -11.20 -16.92
CA VAL A 72 -2.49 -10.81 -18.04
C VAL A 72 -2.37 -11.97 -19.01
N GLU A 73 -3.18 -13.00 -18.76
CA GLU A 73 -3.49 -14.02 -19.74
C GLU A 73 -4.07 -13.25 -20.92
N GLU A 74 -3.50 -13.48 -22.08
CA GLU A 74 -3.57 -12.66 -23.30
C GLU A 74 -4.97 -12.60 -23.94
N ASP A 75 -6.00 -13.00 -23.21
CA ASP A 75 -7.38 -13.16 -23.66
C ASP A 75 -8.33 -12.45 -22.69
N ASP A 76 -9.15 -11.59 -23.28
CA ASP A 76 -10.26 -10.81 -22.70
C ASP A 76 -9.91 -9.41 -22.14
N GLU A 77 -10.08 -8.47 -23.06
CA GLU A 77 -10.33 -7.04 -22.88
C GLU A 77 -9.11 -6.18 -22.52
N GLU A 78 -8.87 -5.18 -23.36
CA GLU A 78 -7.88 -4.12 -23.19
C GLU A 78 -8.20 -3.29 -21.93
N ASP A 79 -8.02 -3.85 -20.73
CA ASP A 79 -7.90 -3.07 -19.50
C ASP A 79 -6.56 -2.35 -19.59
N GLU A 80 -6.54 -1.23 -20.32
CA GLU A 80 -5.40 -0.31 -20.40
C GLU A 80 -4.97 0.00 -18.96
N ILE A 81 -3.82 -0.57 -18.57
CA ILE A 81 -3.22 -0.35 -17.26
C ILE A 81 -2.98 1.16 -17.14
N PRO A 82 -3.66 1.87 -16.22
CA PRO A 82 -3.60 3.32 -16.19
C PRO A 82 -2.21 3.78 -15.76
N GLU A 83 -1.71 4.84 -16.38
CA GLU A 83 -0.40 5.38 -16.03
C GLU A 83 -0.39 5.88 -14.58
N PHE A 84 0.56 5.39 -13.79
CA PHE A 84 0.74 5.82 -12.40
C PHE A 84 1.68 7.02 -12.34
N ASP A 85 1.11 8.21 -12.49
CA ASP A 85 1.87 9.46 -12.40
C ASP A 85 2.39 9.72 -10.98
N ILE A 86 3.72 9.85 -10.89
CA ILE A 86 4.43 10.24 -9.67
C ILE A 86 5.04 11.62 -9.86
N PRO A 87 4.59 12.64 -9.09
CA PRO A 87 5.21 13.95 -9.11
C PRO A 87 6.70 13.89 -8.72
N THR A 88 7.56 14.59 -9.45
CA THR A 88 9.01 14.61 -9.21
C THR A 88 9.37 15.10 -7.81
N GLU A 89 8.59 16.01 -7.25
CA GLU A 89 8.78 16.55 -5.90
C GLU A 89 8.65 15.48 -4.81
N MET A 90 7.82 14.46 -5.05
CA MET A 90 7.55 13.37 -4.09
C MET A 90 8.42 12.13 -4.33
N SER A 91 9.15 12.06 -5.44
CA SER A 91 9.84 10.82 -5.88
C SER A 91 10.86 10.31 -4.88
N LEU A 92 11.61 11.19 -4.20
CA LEU A 92 12.62 10.78 -3.23
C LEU A 92 12.00 10.18 -1.97
N GLU A 93 10.97 10.82 -1.43
CA GLU A 93 10.27 10.34 -0.24
C GLU A 93 9.47 9.07 -0.54
N LEU A 94 8.86 8.98 -1.72
CA LEU A 94 8.20 7.77 -2.20
C LEU A 94 9.19 6.63 -2.39
N LEU A 95 10.40 6.87 -2.87
CA LEU A 95 11.44 5.85 -2.98
C LEU A 95 11.81 5.28 -1.60
N LEU A 96 11.95 6.15 -0.59
CA LEU A 96 12.21 5.72 0.79
C LEU A 96 11.02 4.93 1.37
N ALA A 97 9.80 5.32 1.04
CA ALA A 97 8.60 4.60 1.44
C ALA A 97 8.49 3.23 0.76
N ALA A 98 8.79 3.16 -0.53
CA ALA A 98 8.82 1.93 -1.31
C ALA A 98 9.88 0.96 -0.77
N ASP A 99 11.09 1.43 -0.49
CA ASP A 99 12.16 0.62 0.12
C ASP A 99 11.75 0.09 1.51
N TYR A 100 11.21 0.96 2.36
CA TYR A 100 10.73 0.56 3.70
C TYR A 100 9.61 -0.49 3.63
N LEU A 101 8.66 -0.32 2.71
CA LEU A 101 7.53 -1.22 2.53
C LEU A 101 7.90 -2.43 1.65
N SER A 102 9.09 -2.44 1.06
CA SER A 102 9.60 -3.47 0.14
C SER A 102 8.64 -3.72 -1.02
N ILE A 103 8.24 -2.65 -1.73
CA ILE A 103 7.32 -2.68 -2.88
C ILE A 103 7.83 -1.86 -4.08
#